data_AF-A0A920I9B1-F1
#
_entry.id   AF-A0A920I9B1-F1
#
_cell.length_a   1.000
_cell.length_b   1.000
_cell.length_c   1.000
_cell.angle_alpha   90.00
_cell.angle_beta   90.00
_cell.angle_gamma   90.00
#
_symmetry.space_group_name_H-M   'P 1'
#
loop_
_entity.id
_entity.type
_entity.pdbx_description
1 polymer ?
#
loop_
_entity_poly.entity_id
_entity_poly.type
_entity_poly.pdbx_seq_one_letter_code
_entity_poly.pdbx_strand_id
1 'polypeptide(L)'
;MAAPVVRASPLAAFQARARRCLEGRQPQLCEQALIEAEALQQQASARSAYPCQTLLLGVQADLVMQQLRAGRGAEAIADLQAATRGCAGL
;
A
#
# COMPACT_ATOMS: atom_id res chain seq x y z
N MET A 1 -30.50 10.05 -13.70
CA MET A 1 -29.79 10.45 -12.47
C MET A 1 -28.48 9.68 -12.43
N ALA A 2 -27.33 10.33 -12.66
CA ALA A 2 -26.03 9.66 -12.62
C ALA A 2 -25.57 9.57 -11.16
N ALA A 3 -25.26 8.36 -10.68
CA ALA A 3 -24.73 8.16 -9.34
C ALA A 3 -23.37 8.87 -9.20
N PRO A 4 -23.07 9.50 -8.05
CA PRO A 4 -21.77 10.12 -7.86
C PRO A 4 -20.68 9.04 -7.88
N VAL A 5 -19.71 9.19 -8.78
CA VAL A 5 -18.50 8.37 -8.76
C VAL A 5 -17.69 8.80 -7.54
N VAL A 6 -17.80 8.05 -6.44
CA VAL A 6 -16.94 8.22 -5.28
C VAL A 6 -15.54 7.76 -5.68
N ARG A 7 -14.64 8.72 -5.93
CA ARG A 7 -13.22 8.41 -6.10
C ARG A 7 -12.63 8.06 -4.74
N ALA A 8 -12.12 6.83 -4.61
CA ALA A 8 -11.35 6.45 -3.44
C ALA A 8 -10.11 7.35 -3.32
N SER A 9 -9.72 7.67 -2.09
CA SER A 9 -8.44 8.35 -1.86
C SER A 9 -7.28 7.48 -2.36
N PRO A 10 -6.14 8.08 -2.74
CA PRO A 10 -4.95 7.33 -3.15
C PRO A 10 -4.56 6.25 -2.12
N LEU A 11 -4.63 6.58 -0.82
CA LEU A 11 -4.37 5.64 0.26
C LEU A 11 -5.35 4.46 0.30
N ALA A 12 -6.66 4.71 0.12
CA ALA A 12 -7.66 3.66 0.13
C ALA A 12 -7.56 2.75 -1.11
N ALA A 13 -7.25 3.33 -2.27
CA ALA A 13 -7.00 2.56 -3.50
C ALA A 13 -5.77 1.65 -3.33
N PHE A 14 -4.67 2.20 -2.83
CA PHE A 14 -3.46 1.46 -2.48
C PHE A 14 -3.75 0.31 -1.51
N GLN A 15 -4.43 0.58 -0.39
CA GLN A 15 -4.75 -0.43 0.61
C GLN A 15 -5.51 -1.61 0.00
N ALA A 16 -6.53 -1.33 -0.81
CA ALA A 16 -7.34 -2.37 -1.44
C ALA A 16 -6.51 -3.23 -2.40
N ARG A 17 -5.56 -2.62 -3.13
CA ARG A 17 -4.73 -3.33 -4.12
C ARG A 17 -3.61 -4.12 -3.46
N ALA A 18 -2.90 -3.52 -2.51
CA ALA A 18 -1.86 -4.18 -1.71
C ALA A 18 -2.41 -5.40 -1.00
N ARG A 19 -3.60 -5.31 -0.40
CA ARG A 19 -4.27 -6.46 0.25
C ARG A 19 -4.46 -7.62 -0.72
N ARG A 20 -4.99 -7.36 -1.93
CA ARG A 20 -5.19 -8.41 -2.95
C ARG A 20 -3.88 -9.02 -3.43
N CYS A 21 -2.81 -8.24 -3.57
CA CYS A 21 -1.48 -8.77 -3.86
C CYS A 21 -1.02 -9.74 -2.77
N LEU A 22 -1.10 -9.32 -1.50
CA LEU A 22 -0.65 -10.09 -0.35
C LEU A 22 -1.50 -11.36 -0.11
N GLU A 23 -2.78 -11.36 -0.49
CA GLU A 23 -3.67 -12.52 -0.39
C GLU A 23 -3.51 -13.49 -1.58
N GLY A 24 -3.44 -12.98 -2.81
CA GLY A 24 -3.65 -13.77 -4.02
C GLY A 24 -2.44 -13.94 -4.95
N ARG A 25 -1.31 -13.28 -4.67
CA ARG A 25 -0.10 -13.30 -5.52
C ARG A 25 -0.36 -13.01 -7.01
N GLN A 26 -1.21 -12.04 -7.32
CA GLN A 26 -1.38 -11.57 -8.70
C GLN A 26 -0.24 -10.58 -9.03
N PRO A 27 0.73 -10.93 -9.90
CA PRO A 27 1.94 -10.12 -10.08
C PRO A 27 1.64 -8.67 -10.51
N GLN A 28 0.69 -8.51 -11.43
CA GLN A 28 0.24 -7.19 -11.91
C GLN A 28 -0.35 -6.34 -10.78
N LEU A 29 -1.04 -6.93 -9.81
CA LEU A 29 -1.58 -6.20 -8.66
C LEU A 29 -0.47 -5.79 -7.69
N CYS A 30 0.55 -6.64 -7.52
CA CYS A 30 1.70 -6.34 -6.67
C CYS A 30 2.54 -5.20 -7.25
N GLU A 31 2.79 -5.21 -8.56
CA GLU A 31 3.52 -4.15 -9.25
C GLU A 31 2.77 -2.80 -9.16
N GLN A 32 1.46 -2.80 -9.42
CA GLN A 32 0.65 -1.59 -9.27
C GLN A 32 0.62 -1.09 -7.81
N ALA A 33 0.52 -2.00 -6.84
CA ALA A 33 0.56 -1.63 -5.43
C ALA A 33 1.92 -1.06 -5.02
N LEU A 34 3.03 -1.53 -5.62
CA LEU A 34 4.37 -0.97 -5.40
C LEU A 34 4.48 0.46 -5.91
N ILE A 35 4.01 0.72 -7.13
CA ILE A 35 3.99 2.06 -7.72
C ILE A 35 3.15 3.03 -6.86
N GLU A 36 1.97 2.58 -6.44
CA GLU A 36 1.09 3.36 -5.56
C GLU A 36 1.74 3.62 -4.19
N ALA A 37 2.42 2.63 -3.60
CA ALA A 37 3.15 2.78 -2.34
C ALA A 37 4.32 3.76 -2.44
N GLU A 38 5.06 3.74 -3.56
CA GLU A 38 6.16 4.67 -3.80
C GLU A 38 5.66 6.11 -3.92
N ALA A 39 4.57 6.33 -4.67
CA ALA A 39 3.95 7.65 -4.76
C ALA A 39 3.52 8.19 -3.39
N LEU A 40 2.87 7.35 -2.57
CA LEU A 40 2.48 7.71 -1.20
C LEU A 40 3.72 7.98 -0.32
N GLN A 41 4.79 7.21 -0.49
CA GLN A 41 6.04 7.35 0.26
C GLN A 41 6.73 8.67 -0.08
N GLN A 42 6.77 9.04 -1.36
CA GLN A 42 7.30 10.32 -1.81
C GLN A 42 6.47 11.49 -1.28
N GLN A 43 5.13 11.36 -1.31
CA GLN A 43 4.21 12.35 -0.73
C GLN A 43 4.40 12.51 0.79
N ALA A 44 4.59 11.40 1.52
CA ALA A 44 4.89 11.42 2.94
C ALA A 44 6.22 12.13 3.22
N SER A 45 7.26 11.85 2.44
CA SER A 45 8.56 12.53 2.53
C SER A 45 8.45 14.04 2.29
N ALA A 46 7.73 14.46 1.24
CA ALA A 46 7.51 15.87 0.92
C ALA A 46 6.76 16.62 2.04
N ARG A 47 5.92 15.92 2.81
CA ARG A 47 5.20 16.46 3.98
C ARG A 47 5.93 16.27 5.30
N SER A 48 7.17 15.76 5.29
CA SER A 48 7.92 15.38 6.49
C SER A 48 7.18 14.40 7.42
N ALA A 49 6.26 13.60 6.86
CA ALA A 49 5.52 12.55 7.57
C ALA A 49 6.38 11.27 7.64
N TYR A 50 7.56 11.37 8.23
CA TYR A 50 8.56 10.30 8.27
C TYR A 50 8.05 8.96 8.85
N PRO A 51 7.21 8.93 9.91
CA PRO A 51 6.65 7.68 10.39
C PRO A 51 5.81 6.95 9.32
N CYS A 52 4.97 7.67 8.57
CA CYS A 52 4.24 7.10 7.45
C CYS A 52 5.18 6.64 6.33
N GLN A 53 6.20 7.46 6.00
CA GLN A 53 7.19 7.12 4.98
C GLN A 53 7.86 5.77 5.29
N THR A 54 8.32 5.57 6.53
CA THR A 54 8.97 4.32 6.97
C THR A 54 8.02 3.13 6.91
N LEU A 55 6.76 3.31 7.33
CA LEU A 55 5.75 2.25 7.22
C LEU A 55 5.50 1.84 5.76
N LEU A 56 5.41 2.81 4.85
CA LEU A 56 5.23 2.54 3.42
C LEU A 56 6.43 1.81 2.81
N LEU A 57 7.66 2.14 3.23
CA LEU A 57 8.85 1.39 2.81
C LEU A 57 8.82 -0.07 3.27
N GLY A 58 8.34 -0.33 4.49
CA GLY A 58 8.12 -1.70 4.98
C GLY A 58 7.13 -2.47 4.13
N VAL A 59 5.98 -1.86 3.81
CA VAL A 59 4.98 -2.50 2.93
C VAL A 59 5.51 -2.72 1.51
N GLN A 60 6.31 -1.80 0.96
CA GLN A 60 6.98 -2.02 -0.33
C GLN A 60 7.87 -3.27 -0.30
N ALA A 61 8.67 -3.45 0.75
CA ALA A 61 9.46 -4.66 0.93
C ALA A 61 8.58 -5.92 0.96
N ASP A 62 7.46 -5.89 1.68
CA ASP A 62 6.52 -7.02 1.72
C ASP A 62 5.91 -7.35 0.36
N LEU A 63 5.56 -6.34 -0.44
CA LEU A 63 5.04 -6.53 -1.79
C LEU A 63 6.09 -7.14 -2.73
N VAL A 64 7.35 -6.71 -2.62
CA VAL A 64 8.47 -7.33 -3.35
C VAL A 64 8.65 -8.78 -2.92
N MET A 65 8.70 -9.05 -1.61
CA MET A 65 8.86 -10.41 -1.08
C MET A 65 7.72 -11.33 -1.50
N GLN A 66 6.49 -10.80 -1.57
CA GLN A 66 5.32 -11.53 -2.07
C GLN A 66 5.50 -11.95 -3.54
N GLN A 67 6.04 -11.08 -4.39
CA GLN A 67 6.35 -11.41 -5.79
C GLN A 67 7.44 -12.48 -5.92
N LEU A 68 8.43 -12.44 -5.03
CA LEU A 68 9.51 -13.43 -4.96
C LEU A 68 9.09 -14.77 -4.33
N ARG A 69 7.79 -14.94 -4.00
CA ARG A 69 7.25 -16.11 -3.27
C ARG A 69 7.88 -16.31 -1.89
N ALA A 70 8.40 -15.25 -1.30
CA ALA A 70 8.98 -15.19 0.03
C ALA A 70 8.19 -14.26 0.98
N GLY A 71 6.90 -14.03 0.66
CA GLY A 71 6.04 -13.15 1.44
C GLY A 71 5.75 -13.69 2.85
N ARG A 72 5.50 -12.77 3.78
CA ARG A 72 5.29 -13.07 5.22
C ARG A 72 3.82 -13.33 5.60
N GLY A 73 2.95 -13.50 4.60
CA GLY A 73 1.53 -13.83 4.81
C GLY A 73 0.82 -12.82 5.71
N ALA A 74 0.33 -13.29 6.86
CA ALA A 74 -0.46 -12.49 7.80
C ALA A 74 0.30 -11.27 8.36
N GLU A 75 1.62 -11.36 8.52
CA GLU A 75 2.44 -10.25 9.02
C GLU A 75 2.44 -9.08 8.04
N ALA A 76 2.60 -9.36 6.73
CA ALA A 76 2.54 -8.33 5.70
C ALA A 76 1.16 -7.63 5.64
N ILE A 77 0.08 -8.37 5.92
CA ILE A 77 -1.27 -7.79 6.02
C ILE A 77 -1.38 -6.88 7.25
N ALA A 78 -0.80 -7.26 8.38
CA ALA A 78 -0.76 -6.44 9.58
C ALA A 78 0.05 -5.15 9.36
N ASP A 79 1.18 -5.25 8.69
CA ASP A 79 2.03 -4.10 8.34
C ASP A 79 1.32 -3.14 7.36
N LEU A 80 0.58 -3.68 6.38
CA LEU A 80 -0.29 -2.87 5.53
C LEU A 80 -1.37 -2.11 6.33
N GLN A 81 -1.98 -2.74 7.32
CA GLN A 81 -2.97 -2.07 8.19
C GLN A 81 -2.32 -1.01 9.08
N ALA A 82 -1.11 -1.27 9.59
CA ALA A 82 -0.34 -0.30 10.36
C ALA A 82 0.02 0.92 9.49
N ALA A 83 0.50 0.71 8.27
CA ALA A 83 0.79 1.76 7.32
C ALA A 83 -0.45 2.60 6.99
N THR A 84 -1.58 1.95 6.69
CA THR A 84 -2.82 2.67 6.36
C THR A 84 -3.28 3.57 7.51
N ARG A 85 -3.17 3.11 8.77
CA ARG A 85 -3.50 3.92 9.95
C ARG A 85 -2.49 5.04 10.18
N GLY A 86 -1.19 4.75 10.04
CA GLY A 86 -0.10 5.70 10.25
C GLY A 86 0.00 6.77 9.16
N CYS A 87 -0.62 6.54 8.00
CA CYS A 87 -0.65 7.45 6.86
C CYS A 87 -2.00 8.17 6.70
N ALA A 88 -2.91 8.07 7.68
CA ALA A 88 -4.20 8.74 7.62
C ALA A 88 -4.03 10.26 7.41
N GLY A 89 -4.59 10.79 6.31
CA GLY A 89 -4.45 12.21 5.93
C GLY A 89 -3.52 12.48 4.74
N LEU A 90 -2.86 11.45 4.21
CA LEU A 90 -2.26 11.47 2.87
C LEU A 90 -3.29 11.24 1.77
#